data_AF-A0A1Q7PF95-F1
#
_entry.id   AF-A0A1Q7PF95-F1
#
_cell.length_a   1.000
_cell.length_b   1.000
_cell.length_c   1.000
_cell.angle_alpha   90.00
_cell.angle_beta   90.00
_cell.angle_gamma   90.00
#
_symmetry.space_group_name_H-M   'P 1'
#
loop_
_entity.id
_entity.type
_entity.pdbx_description
1 polymer ?
#
loop_
_entity_poly.entity_id
_entity_poly.type
_entity_poly.pdbx_seq_one_letter_code
_entity_poly.pdbx_strand_id
1 'polypeptide(L)'
;MPYTPHVEQHFTGGLVVRDTVIGMSDGLTVPFALAAGLTGAVDSTTLIVTAGLAEIAAGSIAMGLGGYLAGKSDVEHYANERAREELEIEQKPEVEAMEVMELLQSYGLTSEQSAPVVEALRKRPEAWRDFMLRFELGLEMPDARRALRSGVVIAVAYIAGGLIPLGPYMLSSSAQGALPWSIVVTGTALAVFGWIKGRFTGAWAPRSALQTVLIGGLAAAAAFLIARAIS
;
A
#
# COMPACT_ATOMS: atom_id res chain seq x y z
N MET A 1 -7.91 -41.47 18.44
CA MET A 1 -8.26 -40.06 18.71
C MET A 1 -8.79 -39.46 17.42
N PRO A 2 -9.95 -38.78 17.40
CA PRO A 2 -10.41 -38.09 16.19
C PRO A 2 -9.47 -36.91 15.89
N TYR A 3 -9.03 -36.80 14.64
CA TYR A 3 -8.15 -35.75 14.14
C TYR A 3 -8.96 -34.46 13.99
N THR A 4 -8.73 -33.47 14.85
CA THR A 4 -9.26 -32.11 14.62
C THR A 4 -8.51 -31.49 13.44
N PRO A 5 -9.18 -31.05 12.36
CA PRO A 5 -8.51 -30.33 11.28
C PRO A 5 -7.88 -29.05 11.84
N HIS A 6 -6.57 -28.91 11.67
CA HIS A 6 -5.88 -27.66 11.95
C HIS A 6 -6.27 -26.65 10.86
N VAL A 7 -7.26 -25.80 11.14
CA VAL A 7 -7.70 -24.74 10.24
C VAL A 7 -6.88 -23.50 10.54
N GLU A 8 -5.81 -23.28 9.76
CA GLU A 8 -5.07 -22.02 9.81
C GLU A 8 -5.85 -20.94 9.04
N GLN A 9 -6.32 -19.93 9.77
CA GLN A 9 -6.94 -18.75 9.15
C GLN A 9 -5.86 -17.69 8.91
N HIS A 10 -5.23 -17.76 7.73
CA HIS A 10 -4.33 -16.69 7.28
C HIS A 10 -5.17 -15.49 6.82
N PHE A 11 -5.04 -14.37 7.54
CA PHE A 11 -5.88 -13.18 7.36
C PHE A 11 -5.51 -12.41 6.08
N THR A 12 -6.28 -12.62 5.01
CA THR A 12 -6.17 -11.89 3.73
C THR A 12 -6.56 -10.41 3.81
N GLY A 13 -7.06 -9.93 4.97
CA GLY A 13 -7.42 -8.54 5.19
C GLY A 13 -6.22 -7.57 5.27
N GLY A 14 -4.99 -8.06 5.41
CA GLY A 14 -3.79 -7.21 5.53
C GLY A 14 -3.57 -6.31 4.30
N LEU A 15 -3.83 -6.81 3.10
CA LEU A 15 -3.60 -6.07 1.85
C LEU A 15 -4.63 -4.95 1.65
N VAL A 16 -5.92 -5.25 1.87
CA VAL A 16 -6.98 -4.23 1.77
C VAL A 16 -6.82 -3.16 2.84
N VAL A 17 -6.44 -3.55 4.07
CA VAL A 17 -6.14 -2.60 5.14
C VAL A 17 -4.95 -1.73 4.78
N ARG A 18 -3.87 -2.31 4.24
CA ARG A 18 -2.70 -1.56 3.75
C ARG A 18 -3.10 -0.53 2.69
N ASP A 19 -3.84 -0.95 1.67
CA ASP A 19 -4.26 -0.12 0.55
C ASP A 19 -5.18 1.02 1.01
N THR A 20 -6.11 0.71 1.91
CA THR A 20 -6.97 1.71 2.56
C THR A 20 -6.12 2.71 3.35
N VAL A 21 -5.11 2.23 4.07
CA VAL A 21 -4.23 3.08 4.87
C VAL A 21 -3.42 4.01 3.98
N ILE A 22 -2.92 3.54 2.84
CA ILE A 22 -2.20 4.36 1.86
C ILE A 22 -3.12 5.46 1.32
N GLY A 23 -4.29 5.10 0.81
CA GLY A 23 -5.24 6.07 0.24
C GLY A 23 -5.74 7.09 1.26
N MET A 24 -6.13 6.66 2.46
CA MET A 24 -6.61 7.56 3.51
C MET A 24 -5.53 8.50 4.05
N SER A 25 -4.27 8.04 4.18
CA SER A 25 -3.18 8.88 4.71
C SER A 25 -2.96 10.10 3.81
N ASP A 26 -2.87 9.87 2.50
CA ASP A 26 -2.61 10.94 1.54
C ASP A 26 -3.87 11.76 1.29
N GLY A 27 -5.04 11.11 1.20
CA GLY A 27 -6.33 11.79 1.04
C GLY A 27 -6.68 12.71 2.20
N LEU A 28 -6.29 12.39 3.44
CA LEU A 28 -6.47 13.32 4.56
C LEU A 28 -5.48 14.48 4.54
N THR A 29 -4.26 14.24 4.04
CA THR A 29 -3.13 15.16 4.21
C THR A 29 -3.04 16.19 3.08
N VAL A 30 -3.10 15.75 1.82
CA VAL A 30 -2.85 16.61 0.65
C VAL A 30 -4.01 17.59 0.40
N PRO A 31 -5.28 17.13 0.32
CA PRO A 31 -6.44 18.03 0.24
C PRO A 31 -6.51 19.03 1.40
N PHE A 32 -6.15 18.61 2.62
CA PHE A 32 -6.09 19.49 3.79
C PHE A 32 -5.02 20.57 3.65
N ALA A 33 -3.81 20.17 3.27
CA ALA A 33 -2.71 21.10 3.09
C ALA A 33 -3.01 22.11 1.98
N LEU A 34 -3.60 21.66 0.87
CA LEU A 34 -4.05 22.53 -0.21
C LEU A 34 -5.11 23.53 0.28
N ALA A 35 -6.16 23.06 0.96
CA ALA A 35 -7.25 23.92 1.43
C ALA A 35 -6.77 24.95 2.47
N ALA A 36 -5.93 24.52 3.42
CA ALA A 36 -5.29 25.42 4.37
C ALA A 36 -4.39 26.44 3.66
N GLY A 37 -3.57 25.96 2.71
CA GLY A 37 -2.70 26.77 1.86
C GLY A 37 -3.45 27.90 1.17
N LEU A 38 -4.46 27.55 0.38
CA LEU A 38 -5.28 28.51 -0.37
C LEU A 38 -5.99 29.51 0.53
N THR A 39 -6.44 29.09 1.72
CA THR A 39 -7.07 30.02 2.68
C THR A 39 -6.10 31.09 3.19
N GLY A 40 -4.79 30.81 3.18
CA GLY A 40 -3.76 31.79 3.51
C GLY A 40 -3.57 32.89 2.47
N ALA A 41 -4.03 32.65 1.22
CA ALA A 41 -3.84 33.54 0.08
C ALA A 41 -5.15 34.19 -0.41
N VAL A 42 -6.29 33.51 -0.29
CA VAL A 42 -7.59 33.98 -0.79
C VAL A 42 -8.71 33.74 0.23
N ASP A 43 -9.70 34.64 0.27
CA ASP A 43 -10.92 34.45 1.06
C ASP A 43 -12.10 34.09 0.14
N SER A 44 -12.03 32.90 -0.47
CA SER A 44 -13.08 32.39 -1.37
C SER A 44 -13.24 30.88 -1.19
N THR A 45 -14.34 30.47 -0.54
CA THR A 45 -14.67 29.05 -0.37
C THR A 45 -14.90 28.35 -1.71
N THR A 46 -15.49 29.03 -2.69
CA THR A 46 -15.69 28.48 -4.04
C THR A 46 -14.37 28.12 -4.72
N LEU A 47 -13.34 28.94 -4.61
CA LEU A 47 -12.02 28.64 -5.19
C LEU A 47 -11.36 27.46 -4.46
N ILE A 48 -11.46 27.42 -3.13
CA ILE A 48 -10.88 26.35 -2.32
C ILE A 48 -11.56 25.01 -2.58
N VAL A 49 -12.89 25.00 -2.64
CA VAL A 49 -13.68 23.78 -2.91
C VAL A 49 -13.45 23.28 -4.33
N THR A 50 -13.43 24.17 -5.33
CA THR A 50 -13.18 23.73 -6.71
C THR A 50 -11.76 23.21 -6.90
N ALA A 51 -10.75 23.87 -6.34
CA ALA A 51 -9.37 23.39 -6.37
C ALA A 51 -9.20 22.07 -5.61
N GLY A 52 -9.82 21.95 -4.43
CA GLY A 52 -9.77 20.74 -3.62
C GLY A 52 -10.46 19.55 -4.27
N LEU A 53 -11.65 19.74 -4.86
CA LEU A 53 -12.33 18.66 -5.58
C LEU A 53 -11.56 18.22 -6.84
N ALA A 54 -10.95 19.16 -7.55
CA ALA A 54 -10.09 18.85 -8.69
C ALA A 54 -8.84 18.06 -8.25
N GLU A 55 -8.24 18.45 -7.14
CA GLU A 55 -7.10 17.74 -6.56
C GLU A 55 -7.49 16.34 -6.07
N ILE A 56 -8.63 16.17 -5.41
CA ILE A 56 -9.13 14.84 -5.01
C ILE A 56 -9.34 13.93 -6.22
N ALA A 57 -9.94 14.46 -7.30
CA ALA A 57 -10.16 13.71 -8.52
C ALA A 57 -8.82 13.30 -9.16
N ALA A 58 -7.89 14.24 -9.32
CA ALA A 58 -6.58 13.96 -9.90
C ALA A 58 -5.75 13.00 -9.03
N GLY A 59 -5.69 13.23 -7.72
CA GLY A 59 -4.94 12.44 -6.75
C GLY A 59 -5.48 11.02 -6.63
N SER A 60 -6.79 10.83 -6.55
CA SER A 60 -7.39 9.49 -6.49
C SER A 60 -7.14 8.66 -7.75
N ILE A 61 -7.19 9.28 -8.94
CA ILE A 61 -6.84 8.61 -10.19
C ILE A 61 -5.36 8.25 -10.20
N ALA A 62 -4.47 9.20 -9.88
CA ALA A 62 -3.03 8.98 -9.89
C ALA A 62 -2.62 7.86 -8.92
N MET A 63 -3.11 7.89 -7.68
CA MET A 63 -2.80 6.88 -6.68
C MET A 63 -3.45 5.53 -6.99
N GLY A 64 -4.70 5.52 -7.47
CA GLY A 64 -5.38 4.30 -7.89
C GLY A 64 -4.68 3.61 -9.05
N LEU A 65 -4.22 4.37 -10.05
CA LEU A 65 -3.37 3.85 -11.12
C LEU A 65 -2.03 3.35 -10.60
N GLY A 66 -1.41 4.04 -9.64
CA GLY A 66 -0.18 3.58 -8.99
C GLY A 66 -0.34 2.21 -8.32
N GLY A 67 -1.43 2.01 -7.57
CA GLY A 67 -1.76 0.71 -6.96
C GLY A 67 -2.04 -0.38 -7.99
N TYR A 68 -2.79 -0.05 -9.05
CA TYR A 68 -3.07 -0.98 -10.14
C TYR A 68 -1.79 -1.41 -10.88
N LEU A 69 -0.95 -0.45 -11.26
CA LEU A 69 0.29 -0.70 -11.98
C LEU A 69 1.26 -1.52 -11.13
N ALA A 70 1.41 -1.20 -9.84
CA ALA A 70 2.23 -2.00 -8.94
C ALA A 70 1.78 -3.47 -8.90
N GLY A 71 0.48 -3.71 -8.70
CA GLY A 71 -0.05 -5.08 -8.71
C GLY A 71 0.05 -5.77 -10.08
N LYS A 72 -0.07 -5.03 -11.18
CA LYS A 72 0.09 -5.57 -12.54
C LYS A 72 1.55 -5.94 -12.81
N SER A 73 2.49 -5.12 -12.39
CA SER A 73 3.92 -5.37 -12.51
C SER A 73 4.35 -6.60 -11.70
N ASP A 74 3.79 -6.82 -10.50
CA ASP A 74 4.03 -8.06 -9.74
C ASP A 74 3.61 -9.31 -10.54
N VAL A 75 2.46 -9.27 -11.22
CA VAL A 75 1.96 -10.38 -12.05
C VAL A 75 2.83 -10.61 -13.28
N GLU A 76 3.23 -9.55 -13.97
CA GLU A 76 4.10 -9.64 -15.14
C GLU A 76 5.49 -10.14 -14.77
N HIS A 77 6.05 -9.65 -13.67
CA HIS A 77 7.35 -10.11 -13.16
C HIS A 77 7.30 -11.59 -12.81
N TYR A 78 6.29 -12.05 -12.06
CA TYR A 78 6.11 -13.47 -11.74
C TYR A 78 6.01 -14.34 -13.01
N ALA A 79 5.23 -13.90 -14.00
CA ALA A 79 5.05 -14.66 -15.24
C ALA A 79 6.37 -14.78 -16.05
N ASN A 80 7.17 -13.71 -16.08
CA ASN A 80 8.46 -13.70 -16.76
C ASN A 80 9.47 -14.61 -16.06
N GLU A 81 9.61 -14.51 -14.74
CA GLU A 81 10.53 -15.37 -13.98
C GLU A 81 10.08 -16.84 -14.06
N ARG A 82 8.77 -17.11 -13.99
CA ARG A 82 8.25 -18.48 -14.18
C ARG A 82 8.63 -19.08 -15.53
N ALA A 83 8.52 -18.31 -16.61
CA ALA A 83 8.88 -18.78 -17.94
C ALA A 83 10.40 -18.97 -18.08
N ARG A 84 11.18 -18.11 -17.44
CA ARG A 84 12.64 -18.21 -17.41
C ARG A 84 13.11 -19.46 -16.67
N GLU A 85 12.57 -19.68 -15.47
CA GLU A 85 12.85 -20.86 -14.63
C GLU A 85 12.51 -22.16 -15.38
N GLU A 86 11.38 -22.19 -16.08
CA GLU A 86 10.96 -23.34 -16.88
C GLU A 86 11.98 -23.66 -18.00
N LEU A 87 12.53 -22.64 -18.66
CA LEU A 87 13.57 -22.81 -19.66
C LEU A 87 14.91 -23.25 -19.04
N GLU A 88 15.26 -22.74 -17.86
CA GLU A 88 16.49 -23.08 -17.16
C GLU A 88 16.46 -24.55 -16.68
N ILE A 89 15.34 -25.02 -16.13
CA ILE A 89 15.11 -26.44 -15.78
C ILE A 89 15.21 -27.36 -17.01
N GLU A 90 14.68 -26.94 -18.16
CA GLU A 90 14.74 -27.73 -19.39
C GLU A 90 16.15 -27.76 -20.01
N GLN A 91 16.82 -26.61 -20.06
CA GLN A 91 18.09 -26.47 -20.80
C GLN A 91 19.32 -26.79 -19.96
N LYS A 92 19.26 -26.58 -18.64
CA LYS A 92 20.39 -26.71 -17.72
C LYS A 92 20.01 -27.47 -16.43
N PRO A 93 19.38 -28.66 -16.52
CA PRO A 93 18.84 -29.37 -15.36
C PRO A 93 19.88 -29.70 -14.29
N GLU A 94 21.15 -29.88 -14.65
CA GLU A 94 22.21 -30.15 -13.67
C GLU A 94 22.60 -28.89 -12.87
N VAL A 95 22.51 -27.70 -13.49
CA VAL A 95 22.80 -26.42 -12.82
C VAL A 95 21.69 -26.11 -11.82
N GLU A 96 20.43 -26.17 -12.26
CA GLU A 96 19.26 -25.96 -11.39
C GLU A 96 19.23 -26.97 -10.23
N ALA A 97 19.69 -28.21 -10.45
CA ALA A 97 19.74 -29.22 -9.40
C ALA A 97 20.81 -28.90 -8.34
N MET A 98 21.91 -28.28 -8.76
CA MET A 98 22.93 -27.76 -7.85
C MET A 98 22.40 -26.58 -7.04
N GLU A 99 21.60 -25.68 -7.64
CA GLU A 99 21.01 -24.54 -6.94
C GLU A 99 20.02 -25.00 -5.86
N VAL A 100 19.18 -26.01 -6.13
CA VAL A 100 18.33 -26.65 -5.09
C VAL A 100 19.18 -27.25 -3.98
N MET A 101 20.28 -27.93 -4.32
CA MET A 101 21.19 -28.54 -3.34
C MET A 101 21.81 -27.47 -2.44
N GLU A 102 22.35 -26.40 -3.03
CA GLU A 102 22.97 -25.27 -2.31
C GLU A 102 21.95 -24.56 -1.42
N LEU A 103 20.74 -24.33 -1.91
CA LEU A 103 19.63 -23.75 -1.15
C LEU A 103 19.32 -24.61 0.08
N LEU A 104 19.14 -25.92 -0.07
CA LEU A 104 18.88 -26.82 1.07
C LEU A 104 20.05 -26.84 2.06
N GLN A 105 21.29 -26.80 1.58
CA GLN A 105 22.47 -26.70 2.44
C GLN A 105 22.53 -25.38 3.21
N SER A 106 22.03 -24.28 2.65
CA SER A 106 21.91 -23.00 3.36
C SER A 106 20.97 -23.07 4.58
N TYR A 107 20.01 -23.99 4.56
CA TYR A 107 19.15 -24.33 5.71
C TYR A 107 19.78 -25.35 6.67
N GLY A 108 21.03 -25.77 6.43
CA GLY A 108 21.79 -26.67 7.29
C GLY A 108 21.65 -28.16 6.97
N LEU A 109 21.07 -28.53 5.83
CA LEU A 109 21.01 -29.93 5.40
C LEU A 109 22.36 -30.40 4.85
N THR A 110 22.75 -31.65 5.11
CA THR A 110 23.93 -32.24 4.48
C THR A 110 23.64 -32.67 3.04
N SER A 111 24.68 -32.83 2.21
CA SER A 111 24.53 -33.32 0.82
C SER A 111 23.79 -34.66 0.75
N GLU A 112 23.99 -35.53 1.73
CA GLU A 112 23.34 -36.85 1.82
C GLU A 112 21.84 -36.74 2.11
N GLN A 113 21.43 -35.71 2.87
CA GLN A 113 20.02 -35.44 3.19
C GLN A 113 19.31 -34.73 2.03
N SER A 114 20.00 -33.84 1.33
CA SER A 114 19.46 -33.05 0.23
C SER A 114 19.35 -33.83 -1.08
N ALA A 115 20.28 -34.76 -1.37
CA ALA A 115 20.29 -35.50 -2.63
C ALA A 115 18.97 -36.25 -2.94
N PRO A 116 18.34 -36.98 -2.00
CA PRO A 116 17.04 -37.60 -2.25
C PRO A 116 15.92 -36.60 -2.53
N VAL A 117 15.97 -35.40 -1.95
CA VAL A 117 14.99 -34.33 -2.17
C VAL A 117 15.13 -33.76 -3.58
N VAL A 118 16.36 -33.45 -3.99
CA VAL A 118 16.67 -32.97 -5.35
C VAL A 118 16.19 -34.00 -6.37
N GLU A 119 16.55 -35.28 -6.22
CA GLU A 119 16.12 -36.35 -7.14
C GLU A 119 14.59 -36.55 -7.18
N ALA A 120 13.90 -36.29 -6.06
CA ALA A 120 12.46 -36.33 -6.02
C ALA A 120 11.80 -35.12 -6.73
N LEU A 121 12.44 -33.94 -6.67
CA LEU A 121 12.00 -32.73 -7.38
C LEU A 121 12.26 -32.84 -8.89
N ARG A 122 13.41 -33.39 -9.32
CA ARG A 122 13.74 -33.63 -10.73
C ARG A 122 12.67 -34.43 -11.48
N LYS A 123 11.99 -35.34 -10.80
CA LYS A 123 10.90 -36.18 -11.35
C LYS A 123 9.56 -35.44 -11.45
N ARG A 124 9.46 -34.22 -10.92
CA ARG A 124 8.24 -33.42 -10.80
C ARG A 124 8.53 -31.97 -11.22
N PRO A 125 8.69 -31.69 -12.52
CA PRO A 125 9.14 -30.38 -13.02
C PRO A 125 8.27 -29.22 -12.54
N GLU A 126 6.95 -29.40 -12.42
CA GLU A 126 6.06 -28.36 -11.88
C GLU A 126 6.39 -28.04 -10.41
N ALA A 127 6.57 -29.06 -9.57
CA ALA A 127 6.90 -28.88 -8.16
C ALA A 127 8.32 -28.36 -7.95
N TRP A 128 9.25 -28.71 -8.84
CA TRP A 128 10.60 -28.17 -8.84
C TRP A 128 10.62 -26.68 -9.18
N ARG A 129 9.96 -26.28 -10.28
CA ARG A 129 9.80 -24.86 -10.65
C ARG A 129 9.14 -24.07 -9.52
N ASP A 130 8.04 -24.57 -8.96
CA ASP A 130 7.34 -23.87 -7.88
C ASP A 130 8.20 -23.78 -6.61
N PHE A 131 9.09 -24.74 -6.37
CA PHE A 131 10.09 -24.68 -5.30
C PHE A 131 11.13 -23.58 -5.57
N MET A 132 11.70 -23.53 -6.76
CA MET A 132 12.71 -22.52 -7.14
C MET A 132 12.12 -21.11 -7.08
N LEU A 133 10.97 -20.88 -7.71
CA LEU A 133 10.26 -19.60 -7.65
C LEU A 133 10.05 -19.12 -6.22
N ARG A 134 9.69 -20.03 -5.30
CA ARG A 134 9.37 -19.66 -3.92
C ARG A 134 10.60 -19.49 -3.04
N PHE A 135 11.56 -20.41 -3.10
CA PHE A 135 12.65 -20.48 -2.14
C PHE A 135 13.93 -19.82 -2.62
N GLU A 136 14.15 -19.75 -3.93
CA GLU A 136 15.29 -19.05 -4.51
C GLU A 136 14.91 -17.59 -4.82
N LEU A 137 13.85 -17.38 -5.60
CA LEU A 137 13.46 -16.04 -6.05
C LEU A 137 12.56 -15.31 -5.04
N GLY A 138 12.01 -16.00 -4.04
CA GLY A 138 11.10 -15.41 -3.05
C GLY A 138 9.76 -14.96 -3.64
N LEU A 139 9.38 -15.53 -4.78
CA LEU A 139 8.18 -15.19 -5.53
C LEU A 139 7.03 -16.13 -5.19
N GLU A 140 5.89 -15.55 -4.82
CA GLU A 140 4.63 -16.27 -4.68
C GLU A 140 3.65 -15.82 -5.77
N MET A 141 2.79 -16.74 -6.24
CA MET A 141 1.84 -16.45 -7.31
C MET A 141 0.90 -15.30 -6.93
N PRO A 142 0.96 -14.15 -7.62
CA PRO A 142 0.10 -13.03 -7.31
C PRO A 142 -1.33 -13.25 -7.81
N ASP A 143 -2.33 -12.84 -7.01
CA ASP A 143 -3.73 -12.81 -7.46
C ASP A 143 -3.90 -11.69 -8.51
N ALA A 144 -4.18 -12.06 -9.77
CA ALA A 144 -4.38 -11.08 -10.84
C ALA A 144 -5.52 -10.09 -10.57
N ARG A 145 -6.55 -10.48 -9.78
CA ARG A 145 -7.64 -9.57 -9.40
C ARG A 145 -7.22 -8.56 -8.33
N ARG A 146 -6.11 -8.82 -7.63
CA ARG A 146 -5.55 -7.93 -6.61
C ARG A 146 -5.16 -6.58 -7.18
N ALA A 147 -4.57 -6.53 -8.39
CA ALA A 147 -4.14 -5.28 -9.00
C ALA A 147 -5.30 -4.28 -9.12
N LEU A 148 -6.42 -4.71 -9.72
CA LEU A 148 -7.60 -3.86 -9.86
C LEU A 148 -8.22 -3.50 -8.50
N ARG A 149 -8.34 -4.46 -7.59
CA ARG A 149 -8.87 -4.22 -6.24
C ARG A 149 -8.04 -3.19 -5.48
N SER A 150 -6.72 -3.30 -5.54
CA SER A 150 -5.79 -2.39 -4.86
C SER A 150 -5.97 -0.96 -5.35
N GLY A 151 -5.96 -0.76 -6.69
CA GLY A 151 -6.17 0.55 -7.27
C GLY A 151 -7.51 1.19 -6.89
N VAL A 152 -8.60 0.41 -6.92
CA VAL A 152 -9.93 0.90 -6.53
C VAL A 152 -10.00 1.24 -5.04
N VAL A 153 -9.47 0.38 -4.16
CA VAL A 153 -9.47 0.62 -2.70
C VAL A 153 -8.69 1.89 -2.37
N ILE A 154 -7.51 2.07 -2.95
CA ILE A 154 -6.69 3.28 -2.75
C ILE A 154 -7.44 4.52 -3.22
N ALA A 155 -8.01 4.49 -4.43
CA ALA A 155 -8.74 5.65 -4.99
C ALA A 155 -9.95 6.04 -4.13
N VAL A 156 -10.77 5.06 -3.72
CA VAL A 156 -11.96 5.32 -2.88
C VAL A 156 -11.55 5.83 -1.50
N ALA A 157 -10.52 5.23 -0.88
CA ALA A 157 -9.98 5.68 0.40
C ALA A 157 -9.45 7.11 0.30
N TYR A 158 -8.78 7.46 -0.79
CA TYR A 158 -8.28 8.81 -1.04
C TYR A 158 -9.42 9.83 -1.16
N ILE A 159 -10.45 9.52 -1.95
CA ILE A 159 -11.64 10.37 -2.08
C ILE A 159 -12.31 10.59 -0.72
N ALA A 160 -12.55 9.50 0.02
CA ALA A 160 -13.17 9.58 1.34
C ALA A 160 -12.32 10.44 2.31
N GLY A 161 -11.00 10.26 2.29
CA GLY A 161 -10.07 11.06 3.08
C GLY A 161 -10.11 12.54 2.72
N GLY A 162 -10.12 12.87 1.43
CA GLY A 162 -10.06 14.25 0.94
C GLY A 162 -11.34 15.06 1.13
N LEU A 163 -12.49 14.40 1.18
CA LEU A 163 -13.76 15.09 1.46
C LEU A 163 -13.86 15.59 2.91
N ILE A 164 -13.14 14.96 3.85
CA ILE A 164 -13.14 15.35 5.27
C ILE A 164 -12.62 16.79 5.47
N PRO A 165 -11.40 17.16 5.02
CA PRO A 165 -10.90 18.53 5.17
C PRO A 165 -11.69 19.57 4.36
N LEU A 166 -12.31 19.18 3.25
CA LEU A 166 -13.13 20.08 2.42
C LEU A 166 -14.53 20.32 2.98
N GLY A 167 -15.09 19.38 3.76
CA GLY A 167 -16.44 19.48 4.30
C GLY A 167 -16.78 20.83 4.94
N PRO A 168 -15.93 21.39 5.84
CA PRO A 168 -16.17 22.71 6.43
C PRO A 168 -16.21 23.87 5.42
N TYR A 169 -15.43 23.80 4.33
CA TYR A 169 -15.45 24.82 3.28
C TYR A 169 -16.70 24.71 2.39
N MET A 170 -17.29 23.53 2.26
CA MET A 170 -18.54 23.33 1.53
C MET A 170 -19.77 23.86 2.29
N LEU A 171 -19.68 23.94 3.62
CA LEU A 171 -20.77 24.36 4.50
C LEU A 171 -20.68 25.82 4.95
N SER A 172 -19.52 26.47 4.79
CA SER A 172 -19.26 27.84 5.22
C SER A 172 -19.24 28.82 4.05
N SER A 173 -19.64 30.06 4.31
CA SER A 173 -19.55 31.17 3.33
C SER A 173 -18.23 31.95 3.40
N SER A 174 -17.45 31.79 4.47
CA SER A 174 -16.13 32.43 4.64
C SER A 174 -15.05 31.36 4.75
N ALA A 175 -13.96 31.53 4.00
CA ALA A 175 -12.83 30.59 4.02
C ALA A 175 -12.08 30.69 5.34
N GLN A 176 -11.86 31.91 5.83
CA GLN A 176 -11.23 32.17 7.12
C GLN A 176 -12.03 31.57 8.29
N GLY A 177 -13.36 31.62 8.22
CA GLY A 177 -14.24 30.97 9.19
C GLY A 177 -14.27 29.44 9.09
N ALA A 178 -14.04 28.88 7.89
CA ALA A 178 -14.03 27.43 7.65
C ALA A 178 -12.73 26.76 8.11
N LEU A 179 -11.60 27.47 8.05
CA LEU A 179 -10.27 26.91 8.34
C LEU A 179 -10.14 26.31 9.75
N PRO A 180 -10.56 26.96 10.86
CA PRO A 180 -10.49 26.37 12.19
C PRO A 180 -11.28 25.06 12.30
N TRP A 181 -12.45 24.98 11.66
CA TRP A 181 -13.26 23.77 11.61
C TRP A 181 -12.58 22.67 10.80
N SER A 182 -11.99 23.01 9.66
CA SER A 182 -11.19 22.08 8.84
C SER A 182 -9.99 21.53 9.61
N ILE A 183 -9.27 22.37 10.36
CA ILE A 183 -8.16 21.94 11.21
C ILE A 183 -8.63 20.96 12.29
N VAL A 184 -9.73 21.25 12.99
CA VAL A 184 -10.24 20.39 14.07
C VAL A 184 -10.74 19.05 13.52
N VAL A 185 -11.56 19.07 12.47
CA VAL A 185 -12.13 17.86 11.87
C VAL A 185 -11.03 16.98 11.28
N THR A 186 -10.10 17.58 10.53
CA THR A 186 -9.00 16.83 9.91
C THR A 186 -8.00 16.34 10.94
N GLY A 187 -7.63 17.17 11.92
CA GLY A 187 -6.74 16.78 13.02
C GLY A 187 -7.31 15.60 13.81
N THR A 188 -8.62 15.61 14.07
CA THR A 188 -9.32 14.48 14.70
C THR A 188 -9.30 13.24 13.82
N ALA A 189 -9.60 13.39 12.52
CA ALA A 189 -9.57 12.28 11.57
C ALA A 189 -8.17 11.67 11.44
N LEU A 190 -7.12 12.47 11.33
CA LEU A 190 -5.72 12.05 11.31
C LEU A 190 -5.32 11.33 12.60
N ALA A 191 -5.76 11.81 13.77
CA ALA A 191 -5.48 11.15 15.04
C ALA A 191 -6.16 9.78 15.15
N VAL A 192 -7.46 9.70 14.82
CA VAL A 192 -8.23 8.45 14.81
C VAL A 192 -7.63 7.46 13.82
N PHE A 193 -7.38 7.92 12.60
CA PHE A 193 -6.81 7.09 11.55
C PHE A 193 -5.39 6.61 11.90
N GLY A 194 -4.53 7.50 12.41
CA GLY A 194 -3.19 7.15 12.84
C GLY A 194 -3.18 6.16 14.01
N TRP A 195 -4.15 6.25 14.94
CA TRP A 195 -4.34 5.27 16.01
C TRP A 195 -4.71 3.90 15.44
N ILE A 196 -5.71 3.85 14.55
CA ILE A 196 -6.19 2.63 13.90
C ILE A 196 -5.04 1.97 13.13
N LYS A 197 -4.32 2.75 12.31
CA LYS A 197 -3.12 2.32 11.60
C LYS A 197 -2.11 1.68 12.55
N GLY A 198 -1.77 2.36 13.66
CA GLY A 198 -0.80 1.85 14.62
C GLY A 198 -1.22 0.52 15.26
N ARG A 199 -2.52 0.36 15.54
CA ARG A 199 -3.08 -0.90 16.07
C ARG A 199 -2.93 -2.05 15.08
N PHE A 200 -3.18 -1.80 13.79
CA PHE A 200 -3.09 -2.82 12.74
C PHE A 200 -1.66 -3.16 12.35
N THR A 201 -0.75 -2.20 12.38
CA THR A 201 0.67 -2.43 12.03
C THR A 201 1.51 -2.97 13.19
N GLY A 202 0.90 -3.19 14.36
CA GLY A 202 1.61 -3.64 15.57
C GLY A 202 2.47 -2.56 16.23
N ALA A 203 2.37 -1.29 15.80
CA ALA A 203 3.08 -0.17 16.38
C ALA A 203 2.38 0.38 17.63
N TRP A 204 3.08 1.22 18.41
CA TRP A 204 2.47 1.93 19.53
C TRP A 204 1.45 2.97 19.02
N ALA A 205 0.15 2.66 19.15
CA ALA A 205 -0.94 3.41 18.52
C ALA A 205 -0.96 4.93 18.82
N PRO A 206 -0.74 5.41 20.06
CA PRO A 206 -0.69 6.85 20.34
C PRO A 206 0.44 7.57 19.60
N ARG A 207 1.59 6.91 19.42
CA ARG A 207 2.72 7.48 18.66
C ARG A 207 2.40 7.54 17.17
N SER A 208 1.76 6.52 16.61
CA SER A 208 1.30 6.52 15.22
C SER A 208 0.28 7.65 14.98
N ALA A 209 -0.69 7.82 15.89
CA ALA A 209 -1.63 8.94 15.86
C ALA A 209 -0.92 10.30 15.86
N LEU A 210 0.00 10.51 16.81
CA LEU A 210 0.75 11.75 16.92
C LEU A 210 1.59 12.03 15.66
N GLN A 211 2.29 11.02 15.14
CA GLN A 211 3.07 11.15 13.90
C GLN A 211 2.20 11.55 12.71
N THR A 212 1.04 10.91 12.53
CA THR A 212 0.12 11.22 11.44
C THR A 212 -0.41 12.65 11.52
N VAL A 213 -0.81 13.10 12.72
CA VAL A 213 -1.24 14.50 12.94
C VAL A 213 -0.10 15.48 12.67
N LEU A 214 1.12 15.19 13.15
CA LEU A 214 2.28 16.06 12.95
C LEU A 214 2.66 16.18 11.47
N ILE A 215 2.68 15.08 10.72
CA ILE A 215 2.97 15.11 9.28
C ILE A 215 1.91 15.92 8.53
N GLY A 216 0.63 15.69 8.83
CA GLY A 216 -0.46 16.46 8.22
C GLY A 216 -0.40 17.95 8.54
N GLY A 217 -0.11 18.28 9.80
CA GLY A 217 0.09 19.66 10.25
C GLY A 217 1.29 20.34 9.61
N LEU A 218 2.41 19.63 9.46
CA LEU A 218 3.61 20.15 8.78
C LEU A 218 3.36 20.41 7.29
N ALA A 219 2.67 19.49 6.61
CA ALA A 219 2.30 19.67 5.20
C ALA A 219 1.41 20.91 5.02
N ALA A 220 0.38 21.06 5.87
CA ALA A 220 -0.51 22.21 5.83
C ALA A 220 0.20 23.53 6.18
N ALA A 221 1.09 23.52 7.19
CA ALA A 221 1.88 24.69 7.54
C ALA A 221 2.80 25.11 6.38
N ALA A 222 3.47 24.15 5.73
CA ALA A 222 4.31 24.42 4.57
C ALA A 222 3.50 25.02 3.41
N ALA A 223 2.35 24.43 3.08
CA ALA A 223 1.47 24.94 2.02
C ALA A 223 0.94 26.35 2.34
N PHE A 224 0.54 26.60 3.59
CA PHE A 224 0.11 27.92 4.07
C PHE A 224 1.21 28.98 3.95
N LEU A 225 2.43 28.66 4.39
CA LEU A 225 3.56 29.60 4.31
C LEU A 225 3.94 29.91 2.87
N ILE A 226 3.95 28.90 1.99
CA ILE A 226 4.24 29.09 0.55
C ILE A 226 3.16 29.97 -0.09
N ALA A 227 1.88 29.65 0.13
CA ALA A 227 0.78 30.42 -0.43
C ALA A 227 0.84 31.88 0.01
N ARG A 228 1.05 32.12 1.31
CA ARG A 228 1.16 33.46 1.90
C ARG A 228 2.38 34.24 1.42
N ALA A 229 3.47 33.57 1.03
CA ALA A 229 4.67 34.23 0.53
C ALA A 229 4.54 34.70 -0.92
N ILE A 230 3.64 34.08 -1.70
CA ILE A 230 3.43 34.37 -3.13
C ILE A 230 2.21 35.29 -3.35
N SER A 231 1.26 35.30 -2.43
CA SER A 231 0.01 36.09 -2.47
C SER A 231 0.19 37.55 -2.04
#